data_AF-A0A7R9TPA1-F1
#
_entry.id   AF-A0A7R9TPA1-F1
#
_cell.length_a   1.000
_cell.length_b   1.000
_cell.length_c   1.000
_cell.angle_alpha   90.00
_cell.angle_beta   90.00
_cell.angle_gamma   90.00
#
_symmetry.space_group_name_H-M   'P 1'
#
loop_
_entity.id
_entity.type
_entity.pdbx_description
1 polymer ?
#
loop_
_entity_poly.entity_id
_entity_poly.type
_entity_poly.pdbx_seq_one_letter_code
_entity_poly.pdbx_strand_id
1 'polypeptide(L)'
;RPRRDLGAMTRVKRARDIEPTRDDEGSDDHLENASDDETARDGDRAADGAPRADPEDVELARKRARAEEKRAYRNLERLEALIEERVKTLAEREAELVAVVNTTETHIAEKYAAHRARVERDVEITKGATQTQKKRVVLNVGGARFETSLDTLRNVPGSFLAAMFSGEYSMAPSDEDGSYFIDRDGTHFRHVLNFHRAFHEFALDPDLTRGQLAELAEEAKYYGILEQMMPAYAERRARVERGAGAGAGA
;
A
#
# COMPACT_ATOMS: atom_id res chain seq x y z
N ARG A 1 2.18 19.65 -8.45
CA ARG A 1 1.15 19.62 -9.54
C ARG A 1 0.61 18.19 -9.63
N PRO A 2 -0.70 17.98 -9.84
CA PRO A 2 -1.67 17.84 -8.74
C PRO A 2 -2.08 16.39 -8.42
N ARG A 3 -2.59 16.23 -7.19
CA ARG A 3 -3.32 15.08 -6.66
C ARG A 3 -4.62 14.87 -7.45
N ARG A 4 -4.93 13.63 -7.82
CA ARG A 4 -6.27 13.23 -8.26
C ARG A 4 -6.98 12.56 -7.08
N ASP A 5 -7.87 13.33 -6.49
CA ASP A 5 -8.90 12.90 -5.56
C ASP A 5 -10.05 12.30 -6.40
N LEU A 6 -10.47 11.08 -6.07
CA LEU A 6 -11.54 10.37 -6.78
C LEU A 6 -12.34 9.55 -5.76
N GLY A 7 -13.58 9.96 -5.54
CA GLY A 7 -14.67 9.03 -5.23
C GLY A 7 -15.28 9.12 -3.83
N ALA A 8 -15.77 10.30 -3.43
CA ALA A 8 -16.79 10.41 -2.40
C ALA A 8 -18.15 9.94 -2.96
N MET A 9 -18.56 8.70 -2.68
CA MET A 9 -19.91 8.13 -2.88
C MET A 9 -20.01 7.00 -1.84
N THR A 10 -20.93 6.88 -0.89
CA THR A 10 -22.35 7.22 -0.80
C THR A 10 -22.72 7.27 0.69
N ARG A 11 -23.25 8.41 1.17
CA ARG A 11 -23.83 8.52 2.51
C ARG A 11 -25.34 8.34 2.36
N VAL A 12 -25.84 7.14 2.68
CA VAL A 12 -27.29 6.90 2.75
C VAL A 12 -27.83 7.72 3.91
N LYS A 13 -28.59 8.78 3.60
CA LYS A 13 -29.32 9.58 4.59
C LYS A 13 -30.44 8.71 5.16
N ARG A 14 -30.53 8.63 6.49
CA ARG A 14 -31.62 7.96 7.20
C ARG A 14 -32.93 8.70 6.95
N ALA A 15 -33.98 7.98 6.56
CA ALA A 15 -35.31 8.51 6.29
C ALA A 15 -36.10 8.78 7.59
N ARG A 16 -35.63 9.73 8.39
CA ARG A 16 -36.41 10.42 9.42
C ARG A 16 -35.94 11.86 9.34
N ASP A 17 -36.85 12.76 8.97
CA ASP A 17 -36.75 14.23 8.90
C ASP A 17 -37.36 14.73 7.57
N ILE A 18 -38.67 14.52 7.40
CA ILE A 18 -39.50 15.29 6.45
C ILE A 18 -40.73 15.73 7.24
N GLU A 19 -40.74 16.99 7.68
CA GLU A 19 -41.93 17.65 8.21
C GLU A 19 -42.87 18.06 7.06
N PRO A 20 -44.20 18.14 7.29
CA PRO A 20 -45.16 18.43 6.23
C PRO A 20 -45.21 19.93 5.95
N THR A 21 -44.81 20.35 4.75
CA THR A 21 -45.08 21.72 4.27
C THR A 21 -46.50 21.78 3.72
N ARG A 22 -47.32 22.61 4.36
CA ARG A 22 -48.61 23.10 3.87
C ARG A 22 -48.42 24.16 2.79
N ASP A 23 -49.43 24.20 1.92
CA ASP A 23 -49.83 25.27 0.99
C ASP A 23 -48.97 25.48 -0.26
N ASP A 24 -49.51 25.07 -1.42
CA ASP A 24 -49.56 25.96 -2.58
C ASP A 24 -50.74 25.61 -3.50
N GLU A 25 -51.51 26.64 -3.84
CA GLU A 25 -52.65 26.63 -4.76
C GLU A 25 -52.16 26.68 -6.22
N GLY A 26 -53.00 26.23 -7.17
CA GLY A 26 -52.81 26.44 -8.61
C GLY A 26 -53.18 25.21 -9.42
N SER A 27 -54.42 25.13 -9.93
CA SER A 27 -54.81 25.55 -11.29
C SER A 27 -54.21 24.64 -12.36
N ASP A 28 -54.96 23.65 -12.85
CA ASP A 28 -55.92 23.73 -13.97
C ASP A 28 -55.27 23.27 -15.30
N ASP A 29 -56.14 22.78 -16.19
CA ASP A 29 -55.93 22.40 -17.60
C ASP A 29 -55.92 20.91 -17.98
N HIS A 30 -57.16 20.45 -18.19
CA HIS A 30 -57.68 20.01 -19.49
C HIS A 30 -56.91 18.96 -20.31
N LEU A 31 -57.58 17.82 -20.53
CA LEU A 31 -57.78 17.32 -21.89
C LEU A 31 -59.22 16.82 -22.04
N GLU A 32 -60.01 17.64 -22.74
CA GLU A 32 -61.28 17.34 -23.37
C GLU A 32 -61.12 16.43 -24.59
N ASN A 33 -62.19 15.71 -24.92
CA ASN A 33 -62.86 15.61 -26.23
C ASN A 33 -63.48 14.21 -26.39
N ALA A 34 -64.60 14.00 -27.07
CA ALA A 34 -65.70 14.82 -27.58
C ALA A 34 -66.62 13.81 -28.29
N SER A 35 -67.93 14.00 -28.24
CA SER A 35 -68.79 13.84 -29.41
C SER A 35 -70.16 14.41 -29.09
N ASP A 36 -70.38 15.57 -29.67
CA ASP A 36 -71.65 16.22 -29.90
C ASP A 36 -72.61 15.30 -30.69
N ASP A 37 -73.91 15.39 -30.40
CA ASP A 37 -74.90 15.57 -31.45
C ASP A 37 -76.15 16.27 -30.90
N GLU A 38 -76.62 17.25 -31.66
CA GLU A 38 -77.72 18.16 -31.34
C GLU A 38 -79.08 17.46 -31.42
N THR A 39 -80.03 17.90 -30.60
CA THR A 39 -81.30 18.48 -31.11
C THR A 39 -82.15 18.99 -29.95
N ALA A 40 -82.30 20.31 -29.90
CA ALA A 40 -83.37 20.95 -29.14
C ALA A 40 -84.72 20.67 -29.82
N ARG A 41 -85.75 20.36 -29.03
CA ARG A 41 -87.15 20.80 -29.23
C ARG A 41 -88.04 20.39 -28.04
N ASP A 42 -88.54 21.41 -27.37
CA ASP A 42 -89.88 21.58 -26.80
C ASP A 42 -90.69 20.34 -26.38
N GLY A 43 -91.14 20.33 -25.12
CA GLY A 43 -92.32 19.56 -24.75
C GLY A 43 -92.39 19.14 -23.29
N ASP A 44 -92.77 20.07 -22.42
CA ASP A 44 -93.61 19.89 -21.24
C ASP A 44 -94.22 18.47 -21.06
N ARG A 45 -93.71 17.64 -20.12
CA ARG A 45 -94.47 16.54 -19.50
C ARG A 45 -93.81 15.86 -18.29
N ALA A 46 -94.50 15.99 -17.15
CA ALA A 46 -94.78 15.00 -16.11
C ALA A 46 -93.62 14.32 -15.35
N ALA A 47 -93.69 14.51 -14.02
CA ALA A 47 -92.98 13.78 -12.98
C ALA A 47 -93.31 12.27 -12.93
N ASP A 48 -92.45 11.57 -12.18
CA ASP A 48 -92.65 10.28 -11.51
C ASP A 48 -92.68 9.00 -12.36
N GLY A 49 -91.62 8.20 -12.26
CA GLY A 49 -91.58 6.87 -12.89
C GLY A 49 -90.35 5.99 -12.63
N ALA A 50 -89.51 6.26 -11.61
CA ALA A 50 -88.55 5.23 -11.18
C ALA A 50 -89.28 4.21 -10.28
N PRO A 51 -89.21 2.89 -10.54
CA PRO A 51 -89.84 1.90 -9.68
C PRO A 51 -89.26 2.01 -8.27
N ARG A 52 -90.12 2.30 -7.28
CA ARG A 52 -89.74 2.29 -5.86
C ARG A 52 -89.40 0.85 -5.47
N ALA A 53 -88.12 0.59 -5.21
CA ALA A 53 -87.65 -0.71 -4.75
C ALA A 53 -88.39 -1.14 -3.46
N ASP A 54 -88.69 -2.44 -3.34
CA ASP A 54 -89.35 -3.00 -2.16
C ASP A 54 -88.49 -2.73 -0.91
N PRO A 55 -89.05 -2.17 0.17
CA PRO A 55 -88.33 -1.94 1.43
C PRO A 55 -87.59 -3.17 1.96
N GLU A 56 -88.12 -4.39 1.75
CA GLU A 56 -87.48 -5.64 2.20
C GLU A 56 -86.22 -5.98 1.37
N ASP A 57 -86.24 -5.72 0.06
CA ASP A 57 -85.09 -5.94 -0.84
C ASP A 57 -83.95 -4.98 -0.53
N VAL A 58 -84.28 -3.73 -0.17
CA VAL A 58 -83.31 -2.72 0.27
C VAL A 58 -82.64 -3.13 1.60
N GLU A 59 -83.39 -3.73 2.52
CA GLU A 59 -82.85 -4.22 3.80
C GLU A 59 -81.94 -5.44 3.60
N LEU A 60 -82.33 -6.38 2.74
CA LEU A 60 -81.52 -7.55 2.41
C LEU A 60 -80.20 -7.15 1.72
N ALA A 61 -80.24 -6.18 0.81
CA ALA A 61 -79.04 -5.62 0.16
C ALA A 61 -78.09 -4.99 1.19
N ARG A 62 -78.61 -4.22 2.16
CA ARG A 62 -77.82 -3.63 3.25
C ARG A 62 -77.20 -4.69 4.16
N LYS A 63 -77.92 -5.77 4.48
CA LYS A 63 -77.42 -6.90 5.28
C LYS A 63 -76.28 -7.64 4.55
N ARG A 64 -76.42 -7.84 3.23
CA ARG A 64 -75.36 -8.44 2.38
C ARG A 64 -74.13 -7.54 2.31
N ALA A 65 -74.30 -6.24 2.07
CA ALA A 65 -73.21 -5.27 2.04
C ALA A 65 -72.43 -5.23 3.37
N ARG A 66 -73.13 -5.21 4.52
CA ARG A 66 -72.48 -5.29 5.86
C ARG A 66 -71.73 -6.61 6.07
N ALA A 67 -72.27 -7.73 5.57
CA ALA A 67 -71.61 -9.03 5.68
C ALA A 67 -70.37 -9.12 4.80
N GLU A 68 -70.41 -8.51 3.61
CA GLU A 68 -69.29 -8.40 2.67
C GLU A 68 -68.19 -7.47 3.22
N GLU A 69 -68.56 -6.31 3.75
CA GLU A 69 -67.66 -5.39 4.45
C GLU A 69 -66.97 -6.10 5.64
N LYS A 70 -67.72 -6.84 6.46
CA LYS A 70 -67.15 -7.64 7.57
C LYS A 70 -66.25 -8.79 7.08
N ARG A 71 -66.42 -9.28 5.86
CA ARG A 71 -65.49 -10.25 5.24
C ARG A 71 -64.24 -9.54 4.74
N ALA A 72 -64.38 -8.36 4.14
CA ALA A 72 -63.26 -7.53 3.70
C ALA A 72 -62.35 -7.15 4.88
N TYR A 73 -62.91 -6.70 6.01
CA TYR A 73 -62.10 -6.40 7.21
C TYR A 73 -61.36 -7.61 7.76
N ARG A 74 -61.99 -8.79 7.80
CA ARG A 74 -61.31 -10.02 8.23
C ARG A 74 -60.20 -10.46 7.27
N ASN A 75 -60.39 -10.22 5.97
CA ASN A 75 -59.34 -10.46 4.98
C ASN A 75 -58.19 -9.46 5.13
N LEU A 76 -58.48 -8.20 5.43
CA LEU A 76 -57.48 -7.16 5.70
C LEU A 76 -56.63 -7.53 6.92
N GLU A 77 -57.27 -7.88 8.04
CA GLU A 77 -56.60 -8.31 9.28
C GLU A 77 -55.68 -9.52 9.05
N ARG A 78 -56.12 -10.47 8.22
CA ARG A 78 -55.29 -11.62 7.83
C ARG A 78 -54.08 -11.20 6.97
N LEU A 79 -54.26 -10.25 6.05
CA LEU A 79 -53.18 -9.73 5.22
C LEU A 79 -52.17 -8.92 6.03
N GLU A 80 -52.63 -8.11 6.98
CA GLU A 80 -51.78 -7.36 7.91
C GLU A 80 -50.88 -8.31 8.71
N ALA A 81 -51.45 -9.37 9.29
CA ALA A 81 -50.67 -10.39 10.00
C ALA A 81 -49.62 -11.09 9.10
N LEU A 82 -49.97 -11.36 7.84
CA LEU A 82 -49.03 -11.96 6.87
C LEU A 82 -47.89 -11.00 6.52
N ILE A 83 -48.18 -9.71 6.37
CA ILE A 83 -47.18 -8.67 6.10
C ILE A 83 -46.22 -8.56 7.29
N GLU A 84 -46.74 -8.54 8.51
CA GLU A 84 -45.91 -8.50 9.72
C GLU A 84 -44.96 -9.69 9.82
N GLU A 85 -45.47 -10.90 9.56
CA GLU A 85 -44.64 -12.11 9.51
C GLU A 85 -43.55 -12.00 8.43
N ARG A 86 -43.91 -11.52 7.23
CA ARG A 86 -42.95 -11.35 6.13
C ARG A 86 -41.88 -10.33 6.46
N VAL A 87 -42.25 -9.17 7.02
CA VAL A 87 -41.31 -8.14 7.46
C VAL A 87 -40.33 -8.72 8.48
N LYS A 88 -40.80 -9.54 9.43
CA LYS A 88 -39.92 -10.21 10.39
C LYS A 88 -38.93 -11.16 9.70
N THR A 89 -39.40 -12.02 8.80
CA THR A 89 -38.51 -12.94 8.06
C THR A 89 -37.49 -12.22 7.19
N LEU A 90 -37.88 -11.09 6.58
CA LEU A 90 -36.98 -10.27 5.78
C LEU A 90 -35.91 -9.62 6.66
N ALA A 91 -36.27 -9.09 7.83
CA ALA A 91 -35.32 -8.50 8.77
C ALA A 91 -34.27 -9.53 9.26
N GLU A 92 -34.70 -10.76 9.55
CA GLU A 92 -33.79 -11.85 9.94
C GLU A 92 -32.83 -12.22 8.80
N ARG A 93 -33.34 -12.30 7.56
CA ARG A 93 -32.53 -12.61 6.37
C ARG A 93 -31.55 -11.48 6.02
N GLU A 94 -31.96 -10.23 6.18
CA GLU A 94 -31.10 -9.06 6.01
C GLU A 94 -29.94 -9.08 7.02
N ALA A 95 -30.22 -9.40 8.28
CA ALA A 95 -29.17 -9.52 9.30
C ALA A 95 -28.15 -10.62 8.97
N GLU A 96 -28.62 -11.77 8.46
CA GLU A 96 -27.75 -12.87 8.01
C GLU A 96 -26.86 -12.44 6.83
N LEU A 97 -27.43 -11.76 5.83
CA LEU A 97 -26.67 -11.25 4.69
C LEU A 97 -25.60 -10.25 5.10
N VAL A 98 -25.91 -9.34 6.02
CA VAL A 98 -24.94 -8.38 6.57
C VAL A 98 -23.79 -9.10 7.25
N ALA A 99 -24.06 -10.16 8.02
CA ALA A 99 -23.01 -10.95 8.66
C ALA A 99 -22.10 -11.64 7.65
N VAL A 100 -22.67 -12.23 6.59
CA VAL A 100 -21.89 -12.86 5.50
C VAL A 100 -21.02 -11.82 4.81
N VAL A 101 -21.56 -10.65 4.45
CA VAL A 101 -20.80 -9.58 3.82
C VAL A 101 -19.61 -9.17 4.69
N ASN A 102 -19.84 -8.86 5.97
CA ASN A 102 -18.79 -8.46 6.91
C ASN A 102 -17.67 -9.51 7.00
N THR A 103 -18.04 -10.80 7.12
CA THR A 103 -17.03 -11.88 7.19
C THR A 103 -16.27 -12.06 5.88
N THR A 104 -16.91 -11.88 4.73
CA THR A 104 -16.19 -11.93 3.44
C THR A 104 -15.25 -10.75 3.26
N GLU A 105 -15.66 -9.55 3.67
CA GLU A 105 -14.81 -8.36 3.64
C GLU A 105 -13.55 -8.53 4.50
N THR A 106 -13.69 -9.09 5.70
CA THR A 106 -12.52 -9.37 6.56
C THR A 106 -11.57 -10.38 5.92
N HIS A 107 -12.08 -11.50 5.39
CA HIS A 107 -11.24 -12.50 4.71
C HIS A 107 -10.52 -11.93 3.49
N ILE A 108 -11.20 -11.06 2.72
CA ILE A 108 -10.62 -10.38 1.57
C ILE A 108 -9.50 -9.44 2.03
N ALA A 109 -9.76 -8.61 3.05
CA ALA A 109 -8.77 -7.69 3.61
C ALA A 109 -7.52 -8.43 4.14
N GLU A 110 -7.70 -9.55 4.84
CA GLU A 110 -6.60 -10.40 5.34
C GLU A 110 -5.75 -10.97 4.20
N LYS A 111 -6.39 -11.51 3.14
CA LYS A 111 -5.68 -12.03 1.96
C LYS A 111 -4.87 -10.93 1.27
N TYR A 112 -5.44 -9.74 1.09
CA TYR A 112 -4.74 -8.61 0.49
C TYR A 112 -3.60 -8.09 1.37
N ALA A 113 -3.76 -8.07 2.69
CA ALA A 113 -2.70 -7.68 3.62
C ALA A 113 -1.51 -8.65 3.57
N ALA A 114 -1.77 -9.96 3.57
CA ALA A 114 -0.74 -10.99 3.46
C ALA A 114 0.00 -10.91 2.12
N HIS A 115 -0.74 -10.70 1.01
CA HIS A 115 -0.15 -10.51 -0.31
C HIS A 115 0.72 -9.25 -0.37
N ARG A 116 0.24 -8.13 0.18
CA ARG A 116 0.99 -6.87 0.24
C ARG A 116 2.30 -7.04 1.01
N ALA A 117 2.26 -7.68 2.18
CA ALA A 117 3.45 -7.93 3.00
C ALA A 117 4.47 -8.87 2.32
N ARG A 118 4.02 -9.80 1.47
CA ARG A 118 4.92 -10.63 0.66
C ARG A 118 5.58 -9.80 -0.44
N VAL A 119 4.80 -9.04 -1.22
CA VAL A 119 5.32 -8.19 -2.29
C VAL A 119 6.29 -7.15 -1.75
N GLU A 120 5.99 -6.54 -0.60
CA GLU A 120 6.86 -5.57 0.04
C GLU A 120 8.23 -6.17 0.41
N ARG A 121 8.24 -7.39 0.98
CA ARG A 121 9.47 -8.15 1.24
C ARG A 121 10.24 -8.46 -0.04
N ASP A 122 9.56 -8.92 -1.09
CA ASP A 122 10.20 -9.26 -2.36
C ASP A 122 10.82 -8.01 -3.02
N VAL A 123 10.15 -6.85 -2.92
CA VAL A 123 10.66 -5.56 -3.37
C VAL A 123 11.86 -5.10 -2.53
N GLU A 124 11.84 -5.29 -1.21
CA GLU A 124 12.95 -4.96 -0.32
C GLU A 124 14.20 -5.79 -0.64
N ILE A 125 14.04 -7.12 -0.80
CA ILE A 125 15.11 -8.03 -1.20
C ILE A 125 15.68 -7.63 -2.56
N THR A 126 14.80 -7.34 -3.53
CA THR A 126 15.22 -6.92 -4.88
C THR A 126 15.95 -5.58 -4.85
N LYS A 127 15.49 -4.61 -4.05
CA LYS A 127 16.15 -3.31 -3.85
C LYS A 127 17.52 -3.47 -3.18
N GLY A 128 17.64 -4.32 -2.16
CA GLY A 128 18.92 -4.64 -1.51
C GLY A 128 19.91 -5.23 -2.49
N ALA A 129 19.50 -6.24 -3.26
CA ALA A 129 20.33 -6.86 -4.28
C ALA A 129 20.75 -5.89 -5.40
N THR A 130 19.84 -5.01 -5.86
CA THR A 130 20.17 -4.00 -6.89
C THR A 130 21.00 -2.84 -6.37
N GLN A 131 20.86 -2.42 -5.11
CA GLN A 131 21.75 -1.40 -4.52
C GLN A 131 23.19 -1.91 -4.42
N THR A 132 23.38 -3.16 -4.02
CA THR A 132 24.73 -3.77 -3.95
C THR A 132 25.39 -3.84 -5.33
N GLN A 133 24.61 -4.13 -6.39
CA GLN A 133 25.10 -4.10 -7.77
C GLN A 133 25.38 -2.68 -8.29
N LYS A 134 24.59 -1.67 -7.89
CA LYS A 134 24.79 -0.25 -8.28
C LYS A 134 25.98 0.43 -7.60
N LYS A 135 26.60 -0.19 -6.60
CA LYS A 135 27.77 0.35 -5.86
C LYS A 135 29.09 -0.34 -6.22
N ARG A 136 29.15 -1.06 -7.34
CA ARG A 136 30.41 -1.67 -7.81
C ARG A 136 31.42 -0.60 -8.20
N VAL A 137 32.65 -0.78 -7.75
CA VAL A 137 33.80 0.09 -7.99
C VAL A 137 34.93 -0.77 -8.53
N VAL A 138 35.54 -0.30 -9.62
CA VAL A 138 36.74 -0.90 -10.21
C VAL A 138 37.95 -0.08 -9.77
N LEU A 139 38.94 -0.76 -9.21
CA LEU A 139 40.23 -0.19 -8.85
C LEU A 139 41.31 -0.73 -9.80
N ASN A 140 42.20 0.15 -10.25
CA ASN A 140 43.40 -0.20 -10.99
C ASN A 140 44.63 0.13 -10.11
N VAL A 141 45.25 -0.89 -9.53
CA VAL A 141 46.38 -0.75 -8.59
C VAL A 141 47.65 -1.17 -9.30
N GLY A 142 48.42 -0.20 -9.81
CA GLY A 142 49.66 -0.46 -10.55
C GLY A 142 49.49 -1.35 -11.78
N GLY A 143 48.32 -1.33 -12.42
CA GLY A 143 47.96 -2.19 -13.56
C GLY A 143 47.10 -3.40 -13.19
N ALA A 144 47.03 -3.79 -11.91
CA ALA A 144 46.17 -4.88 -11.47
C ALA A 144 44.74 -4.41 -11.21
N ARG A 145 43.76 -5.05 -11.85
CA ARG A 145 42.34 -4.67 -11.72
C ARG A 145 41.66 -5.44 -10.59
N PHE A 146 41.00 -4.71 -9.70
CA PHE A 146 40.19 -5.26 -8.62
C PHE A 146 38.79 -4.68 -8.68
N GLU A 147 37.81 -5.51 -8.36
CA GLU A 147 36.41 -5.10 -8.31
C GLU A 147 35.81 -5.37 -6.93
N THR A 148 35.09 -4.39 -6.40
CA THR A 148 34.50 -4.46 -5.07
C THR A 148 33.31 -3.49 -4.96
N SER A 149 32.70 -3.37 -3.78
CA SER A 149 31.66 -2.37 -3.51
C SER A 149 32.20 -1.16 -2.75
N LEU A 150 31.54 0.00 -2.90
CA LEU A 150 31.81 1.19 -2.06
C LEU A 150 31.73 0.88 -0.56
N ASP A 151 30.80 0.02 -0.16
CA ASP A 151 30.59 -0.34 1.25
C ASP A 151 31.82 -1.08 1.80
N THR A 152 32.43 -1.98 1.02
CA THR A 152 33.71 -2.61 1.37
C THR A 152 34.84 -1.59 1.52
N LEU A 153 34.98 -0.66 0.58
CA LEU A 153 36.08 0.32 0.60
C LEU A 153 36.02 1.26 1.80
N ARG A 154 34.81 1.53 2.31
CA ARG A 154 34.56 2.38 3.49
C ARG A 154 34.50 1.60 4.81
N ASN A 155 34.61 0.26 4.78
CA ASN A 155 34.38 -0.60 5.95
C ASN A 155 35.43 -0.43 7.05
N VAL A 156 36.60 0.11 6.73
CA VAL A 156 37.67 0.40 7.69
C VAL A 156 37.77 1.91 7.89
N PRO A 157 37.18 2.47 8.97
CA PRO A 157 37.22 3.91 9.21
C PRO A 157 38.65 4.42 9.35
N GLY A 158 38.94 5.57 8.74
CA GLY A 158 40.26 6.20 8.78
C GLY A 158 41.30 5.59 7.83
N SER A 159 40.95 4.55 7.06
CA SER A 159 41.83 4.04 6.02
C SER A 159 41.89 4.99 4.81
N PHE A 160 42.95 4.86 4.03
CA PHE A 160 43.10 5.59 2.76
C PHE A 160 41.91 5.34 1.83
N LEU A 161 41.45 4.09 1.70
CA LEU A 161 40.33 3.74 0.83
C LEU A 161 39.01 4.35 1.34
N ALA A 162 38.79 4.38 2.65
CA ALA A 162 37.62 5.04 3.22
C ALA A 162 37.62 6.54 2.94
N ALA A 163 38.78 7.20 3.03
CA ALA A 163 38.95 8.62 2.71
C ALA A 163 38.78 8.89 1.20
N MET A 164 39.40 8.10 0.34
CA MET A 164 39.31 8.21 -1.12
C MET A 164 37.87 8.15 -1.62
N PHE A 165 37.04 7.33 -0.95
CA PHE A 165 35.63 7.17 -1.28
C PHE A 165 34.69 7.87 -0.30
N SER A 166 35.15 8.76 0.59
CA SER A 166 34.26 9.46 1.55
C SER A 166 33.32 10.48 0.88
N GLY A 167 33.63 10.88 -0.35
CA GLY A 167 32.97 11.98 -1.06
C GLY A 167 33.58 13.36 -0.77
N GLU A 168 34.57 13.42 0.11
CA GLU A 168 35.29 14.65 0.48
C GLU A 168 36.41 14.99 -0.51
N TYR A 169 36.97 13.98 -1.19
CA TYR A 169 37.98 14.13 -2.21
C TYR A 169 37.38 13.86 -3.59
N SER A 170 37.47 14.83 -4.50
CA SER A 170 37.03 14.69 -5.89
C SER A 170 38.06 13.89 -6.70
N MET A 171 38.14 12.59 -6.45
CA MET A 171 38.91 11.70 -7.31
C MET A 171 38.01 11.26 -8.46
N ALA A 172 38.37 11.65 -9.69
CA ALA A 172 37.65 11.25 -10.87
C ALA A 172 38.07 9.82 -11.27
N PRO A 173 37.14 8.93 -11.62
CA PRO A 173 37.50 7.68 -12.28
C PRO A 173 38.10 7.98 -13.67
N SER A 174 38.85 7.02 -14.21
CA SER A 174 39.38 7.05 -15.56
C SER A 174 38.26 7.25 -16.60
N ASP A 175 38.45 8.18 -17.52
CA ASP A 175 37.49 8.46 -18.61
C ASP A 175 37.36 7.28 -19.59
N GLU A 176 38.39 6.43 -19.71
CA GLU A 176 38.41 5.32 -20.67
C GLU A 176 37.61 4.11 -20.19
N ASP A 177 37.72 3.77 -18.90
CA ASP A 177 37.23 2.49 -18.38
C ASP A 177 36.54 2.58 -17.02
N GLY A 178 36.37 3.79 -16.49
CA GLY A 178 35.67 4.05 -15.23
C GLY A 178 36.41 3.53 -13.98
N SER A 179 37.68 3.13 -14.09
CA SER A 179 38.45 2.62 -12.96
C SER A 179 39.13 3.74 -12.16
N TYR A 180 39.29 3.53 -10.86
CA TYR A 180 40.07 4.43 -10.01
C TYR A 180 41.52 3.94 -9.94
N PHE A 181 42.45 4.78 -10.39
CA PHE A 181 43.87 4.42 -10.40
C PHE A 181 44.54 4.69 -9.05
N ILE A 182 45.34 3.73 -8.60
CA ILE A 182 46.19 3.81 -7.42
C ILE A 182 47.61 3.46 -7.86
N ASP A 183 48.53 4.39 -7.68
CA ASP A 183 49.94 4.26 -8.05
C ASP A 183 50.74 3.45 -7.00
N ARG A 184 50.35 2.17 -6.84
CA ARG A 184 50.95 1.20 -5.91
C ARG A 184 51.09 -0.16 -6.57
N ASP A 185 51.91 -1.03 -6.00
CA ASP A 185 52.03 -2.42 -6.43
C ASP A 185 50.76 -3.21 -6.05
N GLY A 186 50.10 -3.77 -7.06
CA GLY A 186 48.90 -4.58 -6.90
C GLY A 186 49.14 -5.98 -6.31
N THR A 187 50.38 -6.46 -6.24
CA THR A 187 50.76 -7.84 -5.86
C THR A 187 50.13 -8.25 -4.52
N HIS A 188 50.21 -7.37 -3.52
CA HIS A 188 49.71 -7.64 -2.16
C HIS A 188 48.32 -7.04 -1.89
N PHE A 189 47.76 -6.31 -2.85
CA PHE A 189 46.50 -5.59 -2.66
C PHE A 189 45.31 -6.52 -2.38
N ARG A 190 45.36 -7.78 -2.83
CA ARG A 190 44.36 -8.81 -2.46
C ARG A 190 44.19 -8.92 -0.94
N HIS A 191 45.28 -8.88 -0.17
CA HIS A 191 45.21 -9.01 1.29
C HIS A 191 44.64 -7.73 1.93
N VAL A 192 45.03 -6.56 1.42
CA VAL A 192 44.46 -5.26 1.81
C VAL A 192 42.94 -5.24 1.58
N LEU A 193 42.49 -5.69 0.41
CA LEU A 193 41.07 -5.71 0.05
C LEU A 193 40.29 -6.73 0.87
N ASN A 194 40.87 -7.91 1.12
CA ASN A 194 40.23 -8.91 1.98
C ASN A 194 40.12 -8.45 3.43
N PHE A 195 41.09 -7.69 3.94
CA PHE A 195 40.98 -7.04 5.25
C PHE A 195 39.79 -6.08 5.30
N HIS A 196 39.55 -5.30 4.25
CA HIS A 196 38.37 -4.43 4.16
C HIS A 196 37.05 -5.22 4.05
N ARG A 197 37.06 -6.41 3.45
CA ARG A 197 35.85 -7.26 3.34
C ARG A 197 35.46 -7.92 4.65
N ALA A 198 36.45 -8.40 5.41
CA ALA A 198 36.26 -9.13 6.67
C ALA A 198 36.88 -8.36 7.84
N PHE A 199 36.55 -7.08 7.98
CA PHE A 199 37.07 -6.25 9.07
C PHE A 199 36.74 -6.91 10.42
N HIS A 200 37.71 -6.94 11.35
CA HIS A 200 37.69 -7.68 12.63
C HIS A 200 37.80 -9.21 12.56
N GLU A 201 37.42 -9.85 11.46
CA GLU A 201 37.50 -11.31 11.29
C GLU A 201 38.65 -11.76 10.38
N PHE A 202 39.39 -10.81 9.81
CA PHE A 202 40.50 -11.07 8.90
C PHE A 202 41.65 -11.80 9.60
N ALA A 203 42.10 -12.88 8.97
CA ALA A 203 43.34 -13.56 9.31
C ALA A 203 44.35 -13.41 8.17
N LEU A 204 45.62 -13.22 8.54
CA LEU A 204 46.72 -13.27 7.58
C LEU A 204 46.84 -14.69 7.01
N ASP A 205 47.23 -14.76 5.74
CA ASP A 205 47.52 -16.01 5.08
C ASP A 205 48.79 -16.64 5.71
N PRO A 206 48.71 -17.85 6.29
CA PRO A 206 49.82 -18.49 6.97
C PRO A 206 50.98 -18.86 6.03
N ASP A 207 50.73 -18.95 4.73
CA ASP A 207 51.73 -19.34 3.73
C ASP A 207 52.60 -18.16 3.26
N LEU A 208 52.31 -16.93 3.74
CA LEU A 208 53.12 -15.77 3.43
C LEU A 208 54.53 -15.89 4.01
N THR A 209 55.53 -15.82 3.14
CA THR A 209 56.93 -15.77 3.54
C THR A 209 57.25 -14.50 4.32
N ARG A 210 58.37 -14.51 5.06
CA ARG A 210 58.85 -13.33 5.79
C ARG A 210 59.06 -12.10 4.89
N GLY A 211 59.50 -12.32 3.64
CA GLY A 211 59.67 -11.24 2.65
C GLY A 211 58.33 -10.65 2.23
N GLN A 212 57.37 -11.50 1.86
CA GLN A 212 56.02 -11.06 1.48
C GLN A 212 55.28 -10.37 2.63
N LEU A 213 55.48 -10.81 3.88
CA LEU A 213 54.93 -10.11 5.05
C LEU A 213 55.51 -8.70 5.20
N ALA A 214 56.80 -8.51 4.89
CA ALA A 214 57.42 -7.19 4.94
C ALA A 214 56.90 -6.27 3.82
N GLU A 215 56.75 -6.78 2.61
CA GLU A 215 56.16 -6.06 1.48
C GLU A 215 54.69 -5.69 1.75
N LEU A 216 53.89 -6.65 2.25
CA LEU A 216 52.51 -6.40 2.67
C LEU A 216 52.43 -5.35 3.79
N ALA A 217 53.42 -5.28 4.68
CA ALA A 217 53.45 -4.28 5.74
C ALA A 217 53.68 -2.86 5.22
N GLU A 218 54.47 -2.69 4.15
CA GLU A 218 54.60 -1.39 3.51
C GLU A 218 53.31 -0.98 2.78
N GLU A 219 52.60 -1.92 2.15
CA GLU A 219 51.28 -1.62 1.58
C GLU A 219 50.24 -1.30 2.67
N ALA A 220 50.15 -2.12 3.73
CA ALA A 220 49.23 -1.86 4.84
C ALA A 220 49.50 -0.50 5.51
N LYS A 221 50.77 -0.06 5.56
CA LYS A 221 51.15 1.27 6.02
C LYS A 221 50.62 2.35 5.07
N TYR A 222 50.82 2.18 3.76
CA TYR A 222 50.33 3.12 2.75
C TYR A 222 48.80 3.29 2.84
N TYR A 223 48.05 2.19 2.97
CA TYR A 223 46.59 2.24 3.09
C TYR A 223 46.09 2.68 4.47
N GLY A 224 46.99 2.96 5.42
CA GLY A 224 46.64 3.43 6.78
C GLY A 224 46.00 2.36 7.66
N ILE A 225 46.29 1.08 7.40
CA ILE A 225 45.67 -0.08 8.09
C ILE A 225 46.68 -0.99 8.80
N LEU A 226 47.96 -0.61 8.87
CA LEU A 226 49.03 -1.47 9.39
C LEU A 226 48.77 -1.92 10.84
N GLU A 227 48.36 -1.00 11.71
CA GLU A 227 48.14 -1.29 13.14
C GLU A 227 46.96 -2.25 13.35
N GLN A 228 45.91 -2.10 12.54
CA GLN A 228 44.70 -2.91 12.64
C GLN A 228 44.86 -4.27 11.96
N MET A 229 45.57 -4.32 10.82
CA MET A 229 45.77 -5.54 10.04
C MET A 229 46.90 -6.40 10.59
N MET A 230 47.99 -5.79 11.08
CA MET A 230 49.21 -6.50 11.50
C MET A 230 49.82 -5.91 12.78
N PRO A 231 49.09 -5.93 13.91
CA PRO A 231 49.51 -5.26 15.16
C PRO A 231 50.87 -5.76 15.66
N ALA A 232 51.10 -7.08 15.64
CA ALA A 232 52.37 -7.65 16.09
C ALA A 232 53.57 -7.25 15.20
N TYR A 233 53.34 -6.99 13.90
CA TYR A 233 54.38 -6.51 13.00
C TYR A 233 54.69 -5.04 13.27
N ALA A 234 53.64 -4.22 13.43
CA ALA A 234 53.74 -2.81 13.73
C ALA A 234 54.51 -2.55 15.04
N GLU A 235 54.17 -3.29 16.10
CA GLU A 235 54.87 -3.21 17.39
C GLU A 235 56.36 -3.54 17.27
N ARG A 236 56.71 -4.64 16.57
CA ARG A 236 58.10 -5.04 16.39
C ARG A 236 58.89 -3.98 15.64
N ARG A 237 58.31 -3.40 14.59
CA ARG A 237 58.93 -2.31 13.83
C ARG A 237 59.18 -1.08 14.72
N ALA A 238 58.17 -0.65 15.47
CA ALA A 238 58.29 0.49 16.37
C ALA A 238 59.34 0.29 17.48
N ARG A 239 59.62 -0.95 17.90
CA ARG A 239 60.72 -1.26 18.82
C ARG A 239 62.09 -1.11 18.15
N VAL A 240 62.23 -1.58 16.91
CA VAL A 240 63.49 -1.47 16.15
C VAL A 240 63.81 0.00 15.86
N GLU A 241 62.84 0.80 15.44
CA GLU A 241 63.03 2.23 15.15
C GLU A 241 63.42 3.03 16.40
N ARG A 242 62.81 2.75 17.56
CA ARG A 242 63.19 3.35 18.84
C ARG A 242 64.60 2.92 19.31
N GLY A 243 64.97 1.66 19.07
CA GLY A 243 66.30 1.15 19.41
C GLY A 243 67.41 1.70 18.51
N ALA A 244 67.13 1.90 17.22
CA ALA A 244 68.09 2.46 16.27
C ALA A 244 68.38 3.96 16.52
N GLY A 245 67.40 4.73 16.98
CA GLY A 245 67.59 6.14 17.36
C GLY A 245 68.46 6.36 18.60
N ALA A 246 68.58 5.36 19.49
CA ALA A 246 69.38 5.47 20.70
C ALA A 246 70.89 5.21 20.49
N GLY A 247 71.29 4.61 19.36
CA GLY A 247 72.68 4.25 19.07
C GLY A 247 73.47 5.27 18.21
N ALA A 248 72.82 6.31 17.68
CA ALA A 248 73.44 7.28 16.78
C ALA A 248 73.90 8.58 17.47
N GLY A 249 73.81 8.64 18.81
CA GLY A 249 74.13 9.84 19.61
C GLY A 249 75.15 9.62 20.73
N ALA A 250 75.95 8.54 20.67
CA ALA A 250 77.00 8.22 21.64
C ALA A 250 78.36 8.10 20.95
#